data_AF-A0A914XGS4-F1
#
_entry.id   AF-A0A914XGS4-F1
#
_cell.length_a   1.000
_cell.length_b   1.000
_cell.length_c   1.000
_cell.angle_alpha   90.00
_cell.angle_beta   90.00
_cell.angle_gamma   90.00
#
_symmetry.space_group_name_H-M   'P 1'
#
loop_
_entity.id
_entity.type
_entity.pdbx_description
1 polymer ?
#
loop_
_entity_poly.entity_id
_entity_poly.type
_entity_poly.pdbx_seq_one_letter_code
_entity_poly.pdbx_strand_id
1 'polypeptide(L)'
;MASVTKKYLLAVVSIAIGASYQFFNFNIVNTSQTVVVSWINETYAARDGGRAMDAMTLTYLWSAVSSACLFGSIFGSLLTQPIAERLGRRYGLVLTSLTAIFGGCLCLLAKNVASPELLICARFILGLNVGACCGLAPLYLTEISPVKYRGAAGTAHMLAIALGDLSSMVLGLPQLLGTPSLWSFAFAWPIVPALIFLICLPFVPESPRYLLFAKNDLPRCRQSLEKLVHKDLVEQEVAALIKEASRAHHQRSQSDQPVRSIDLFRHRWLR
;
A
#
# COMPACT_ATOMS: atom_id res chain seq x y z
N MET A 1 23.94 2.49 -23.12
CA MET A 1 22.83 3.44 -22.94
C MET A 1 21.81 2.82 -22.00
N ALA A 2 21.21 3.59 -21.09
CA ALA A 2 20.20 3.07 -20.17
C ALA A 2 19.05 2.43 -20.97
N SER A 3 18.60 1.23 -20.61
CA SER A 3 17.50 0.55 -21.31
C SER A 3 16.10 0.98 -20.83
N VAL A 4 16.03 1.98 -19.94
CA VAL A 4 14.78 2.48 -19.32
C VAL A 4 14.64 3.98 -19.47
N THR A 5 13.39 4.46 -19.56
CA THR A 5 13.08 5.89 -19.72
C THR A 5 13.06 6.64 -18.38
N LYS A 6 13.05 7.98 -18.44
CA LYS A 6 12.78 8.82 -17.25
C LYS A 6 11.38 8.57 -16.65
N LYS A 7 10.40 8.21 -17.47
CA LYS A 7 9.03 7.89 -17.02
C LYS A 7 8.99 6.60 -16.22
N TYR A 8 9.81 5.61 -16.57
CA TYR A 8 9.99 4.41 -15.74
C TYR A 8 10.53 4.77 -14.34
N LEU A 9 11.60 5.58 -14.28
CA LEU A 9 12.15 6.02 -12.99
C LEU A 9 11.11 6.78 -12.17
N LEU A 10 10.37 7.69 -12.79
CA LEU A 10 9.27 8.41 -12.14
C LEU A 10 8.21 7.45 -11.59
N ALA A 11 7.82 6.42 -12.35
CA ALA A 11 6.86 5.43 -11.88
C ALA A 11 7.39 4.65 -10.66
N VAL A 12 8.62 4.14 -10.71
CA VAL A 12 9.23 3.42 -9.59
C VAL A 12 9.30 4.30 -8.34
N VAL A 13 9.80 5.53 -8.47
CA VAL A 13 9.92 6.47 -7.34
C VAL A 13 8.54 6.85 -6.79
N SER A 14 7.56 7.07 -7.67
CA SER A 14 6.19 7.41 -7.24
C SER A 14 5.56 6.26 -6.46
N ILE A 15 5.71 5.00 -6.91
CA ILE A 15 5.18 3.83 -6.17
C ILE A 15 5.92 3.62 -4.85
N ALA A 16 7.24 3.84 -4.85
CA ALA A 16 8.07 3.75 -3.65
C ALA A 16 7.58 4.77 -2.59
N ILE A 17 7.50 6.05 -2.94
CA ILE A 17 7.06 7.11 -2.03
C ILE A 17 5.56 6.99 -1.71
N GLY A 18 4.73 6.66 -2.68
CA GLY A 18 3.28 6.72 -2.57
C GLY A 18 2.64 5.55 -1.84
N ALA A 19 3.04 4.34 -2.22
CA ALA A 19 2.44 3.10 -1.74
C ALA A 19 3.33 2.40 -0.70
N SER A 20 4.64 2.37 -0.92
CA SER A 20 5.57 1.60 -0.07
C SER A 20 5.87 2.33 1.24
N TYR A 21 5.92 3.66 1.21
CA TYR A 21 6.09 4.48 2.42
C TYR A 21 4.90 4.37 3.38
N GLN A 22 3.72 3.90 2.94
CA GLN A 22 2.52 3.76 3.78
C GLN A 22 2.71 2.79 4.96
N PHE A 23 3.72 1.92 4.89
CA PHE A 23 4.12 1.02 5.99
C PHE A 23 4.52 1.77 7.27
N PHE A 24 4.80 3.08 7.17
CA PHE A 24 4.82 4.05 8.28
C PHE A 24 3.76 3.76 9.37
N ASN A 25 2.54 3.40 8.94
CA ASN A 25 1.43 3.10 9.84
C ASN A 25 1.69 2.00 10.88
N PHE A 26 2.63 1.08 10.64
CA PHE A 26 2.96 0.03 11.61
C PHE A 26 3.77 0.55 12.80
N ASN A 27 4.62 1.55 12.59
CA ASN A 27 5.57 1.97 13.61
C ASN A 27 5.13 3.19 14.42
N ILE A 28 4.15 3.97 13.94
CA ILE A 28 3.78 5.26 14.57
C ILE A 28 3.23 5.08 15.97
N VAL A 29 2.60 3.93 16.24
CA VAL A 29 2.05 3.56 17.53
C VAL A 29 3.13 3.39 18.61
N ASN A 30 4.35 2.97 18.22
CA ASN A 30 5.40 2.66 19.19
C ASN A 30 5.92 3.91 19.89
N THR A 31 6.14 4.99 19.13
CA THR A 31 6.68 6.24 19.66
C THR A 31 5.61 7.17 20.23
N SER A 32 4.36 7.03 19.80
CA SER A 32 3.23 7.83 20.28
C SER A 32 2.43 7.20 21.42
N GLN A 33 2.79 5.98 21.87
CA GLN A 33 2.05 5.20 22.85
C GLN A 33 1.66 6.03 24.09
N THR A 34 2.64 6.64 24.75
CA THR A 34 2.40 7.37 26.00
C THR A 34 1.36 8.48 25.84
N VAL A 35 1.43 9.22 24.73
CA VAL A 35 0.54 10.34 24.46
C VAL A 35 -0.87 9.88 24.12
N VAL A 36 -1.00 8.86 23.26
CA VAL A 36 -2.31 8.34 22.86
C VAL A 36 -3.01 7.67 24.04
N VAL A 37 -2.26 6.91 24.87
CA VAL A 37 -2.78 6.29 26.09
C VAL A 37 -3.28 7.34 27.08
N SER A 38 -2.52 8.43 27.29
CA SER A 38 -2.97 9.56 28.13
C SER A 38 -4.27 10.16 27.59
N TRP A 39 -4.31 10.42 26.28
CA TRP A 39 -5.48 10.99 25.63
C TRP A 39 -6.73 10.08 25.74
N ILE A 40 -6.58 8.76 25.61
CA ILE A 40 -7.67 7.80 25.81
C ILE A 40 -8.22 7.92 27.23
N ASN A 41 -7.33 7.89 28.24
CA ASN A 41 -7.73 7.98 29.64
C ASN A 41 -8.44 9.31 29.95
N GLU A 42 -7.89 10.44 29.47
CA GLU A 42 -8.50 11.76 29.61
C GLU A 42 -9.90 11.83 28.96
N THR A 43 -10.03 11.21 27.79
CA THR A 43 -11.30 11.20 27.04
C THR A 43 -12.40 10.43 27.79
N TYR A 44 -12.10 9.24 28.32
CA TYR A 44 -13.08 8.49 29.10
C TYR A 44 -13.32 9.09 30.48
N ALA A 45 -12.30 9.64 31.13
CA ALA A 45 -12.49 10.37 32.38
C ALA A 45 -13.45 11.56 32.19
N ALA A 46 -13.37 12.29 31.08
CA ALA A 46 -14.32 13.36 30.76
C ALA A 46 -15.76 12.86 30.56
N ARG A 47 -15.94 11.62 30.06
CA ARG A 47 -17.26 10.99 29.87
C ARG A 47 -17.86 10.47 31.17
N ASP A 48 -17.04 9.89 32.05
CA ASP A 48 -17.48 9.19 33.26
C ASP A 48 -17.39 10.05 34.55
N GLY A 49 -17.40 11.38 34.40
CA GLY A 49 -17.45 12.32 35.53
C GLY A 49 -16.14 12.47 36.31
N GLY A 50 -15.00 12.32 35.63
CA GLY A 50 -13.65 12.59 36.14
C GLY A 50 -12.91 11.38 36.73
N ARG A 51 -13.46 10.17 36.62
CA ARG A 51 -12.81 8.95 37.12
C ARG A 51 -11.76 8.46 36.12
N ALA A 52 -10.54 8.24 36.61
CA ALA A 52 -9.51 7.59 35.81
C ALA A 52 -9.91 6.14 35.48
N MET A 53 -9.57 5.70 34.27
CA MET A 53 -9.79 4.32 33.87
C MET A 53 -8.88 3.36 34.63
N ASP A 54 -9.36 2.14 34.84
CA ASP A 54 -8.53 1.05 35.30
C ASP A 54 -7.40 0.73 34.30
N ALA A 55 -6.22 0.42 34.83
CA ALA A 55 -5.00 0.22 34.04
C ALA A 55 -5.10 -0.98 33.07
N MET A 56 -5.80 -2.04 33.45
CA MET A 56 -6.00 -3.20 32.59
C MET A 56 -6.91 -2.85 31.41
N THR A 57 -8.00 -2.11 31.68
CA THR A 57 -8.93 -1.64 30.63
C THR A 57 -8.24 -0.71 29.63
N LEU A 58 -7.42 0.22 30.12
CA LEU A 58 -6.65 1.13 29.28
C LEU A 58 -5.64 0.36 28.39
N THR A 59 -5.02 -0.68 28.95
CA THR A 59 -4.10 -1.56 28.21
C THR A 59 -4.83 -2.32 27.09
N TYR A 60 -6.05 -2.81 27.33
CA TYR A 60 -6.85 -3.47 26.30
C TYR A 60 -7.25 -2.52 25.17
N LEU A 61 -7.67 -1.29 25.48
CA LEU A 61 -7.99 -0.28 24.47
C LEU A 61 -6.77 0.08 23.62
N TRP A 62 -5.62 0.32 24.25
CA TRP A 62 -4.38 0.55 23.52
C TRP A 62 -4.02 -0.62 22.61
N SER A 63 -4.13 -1.85 23.14
CA SER A 63 -3.86 -3.07 22.36
C SER A 63 -4.80 -3.18 21.15
N ALA A 64 -6.06 -2.79 21.30
CA ALA A 64 -7.01 -2.73 20.19
C ALA A 64 -6.61 -1.68 19.14
N VAL A 65 -6.23 -0.46 19.55
CA VAL A 65 -5.75 0.61 18.64
C VAL A 65 -4.51 0.16 17.86
N SER A 66 -3.56 -0.48 18.54
CA SER A 66 -2.32 -0.96 17.92
C SER A 66 -2.56 -2.12 16.96
N SER A 67 -3.30 -3.14 17.39
CA SER A 67 -3.56 -4.37 16.61
C SER A 67 -4.55 -4.19 15.46
N ALA A 68 -5.44 -3.20 15.52
CA ALA A 68 -6.43 -2.94 14.46
C ALA A 68 -5.80 -2.72 13.08
N CYS A 69 -4.63 -2.08 13.02
CA CYS A 69 -3.91 -1.90 11.76
C CYS A 69 -3.40 -3.22 11.18
N LEU A 70 -2.85 -4.11 12.01
CA LEU A 70 -2.41 -5.44 11.56
C LEU A 70 -3.59 -6.28 11.11
N PHE A 71 -4.69 -6.25 11.87
CA PHE A 71 -5.91 -6.94 11.51
C PHE A 71 -6.47 -6.44 10.17
N GLY A 72 -6.54 -5.13 9.97
CA GLY A 72 -6.89 -4.52 8.69
C GLY A 72 -5.96 -4.95 7.54
N SER A 73 -4.66 -5.04 7.78
CA SER A 73 -3.68 -5.48 6.78
C SER A 73 -3.92 -6.92 6.29
N ILE A 74 -4.42 -7.81 7.14
CA ILE A 74 -4.80 -9.17 6.72
C ILE A 74 -5.89 -9.08 5.65
N PHE A 75 -6.99 -8.36 5.92
CA PHE A 75 -8.07 -8.20 4.95
C PHE A 75 -7.63 -7.43 3.70
N GLY A 76 -6.84 -6.37 3.86
CA GLY A 76 -6.27 -5.61 2.75
C GLY A 76 -5.46 -6.50 1.81
N SER A 77 -4.63 -7.39 2.37
CA SER A 77 -3.82 -8.32 1.60
C SER A 77 -4.66 -9.30 0.78
N LEU A 78 -5.76 -9.83 1.36
CA LEU A 78 -6.71 -10.72 0.69
C LEU A 78 -7.44 -10.02 -0.48
N LEU A 79 -7.67 -8.70 -0.38
CA LEU A 79 -8.32 -7.90 -1.42
C LEU A 79 -7.37 -7.54 -2.57
N THR A 80 -6.06 -7.73 -2.43
CA THR A 80 -5.06 -7.38 -3.45
C THR A 80 -5.35 -8.03 -4.80
N GLN A 81 -5.55 -9.34 -4.83
CA GLN A 81 -5.76 -10.09 -6.07
C GLN A 81 -7.03 -9.62 -6.83
N PRO A 82 -8.23 -9.59 -6.22
CA PRO A 82 -9.42 -9.15 -6.94
C PRO A 82 -9.34 -7.68 -7.38
N ILE A 83 -8.69 -6.81 -6.60
CA ILE A 83 -8.43 -5.42 -7.00
C ILE A 83 -7.52 -5.39 -8.24
N ALA A 84 -6.40 -6.10 -8.21
CA ALA A 84 -5.42 -6.12 -9.29
C ALA A 84 -6.02 -6.64 -10.61
N GLU A 85 -6.87 -7.66 -10.54
CA GLU A 85 -7.52 -8.28 -11.70
C GLU A 85 -8.66 -7.42 -12.27
N ARG A 86 -9.50 -6.82 -11.41
CA ARG A 86 -10.67 -6.06 -11.86
C ARG A 86 -10.36 -4.63 -12.25
N LEU A 87 -9.64 -3.91 -11.38
CA LEU A 87 -9.36 -2.48 -11.53
C LEU A 87 -8.04 -2.24 -12.28
N GLY A 88 -7.12 -3.21 -12.25
CA GLY A 88 -5.75 -3.01 -12.73
C GLY A 88 -4.83 -2.55 -11.61
N ARG A 89 -3.55 -2.42 -11.93
CA ARG A 89 -2.52 -2.15 -10.92
C ARG A 89 -2.50 -0.67 -10.56
N ARG A 90 -2.52 0.20 -11.58
CA ARG A 90 -2.54 1.66 -11.40
C ARG A 90 -3.76 2.11 -10.62
N TYR A 91 -4.96 1.71 -11.04
CA TYR A 91 -6.20 2.09 -10.33
C TYR A 91 -6.33 1.39 -8.97
N GLY A 92 -5.76 0.20 -8.80
CA GLY A 92 -5.61 -0.43 -7.49
C GLY A 92 -4.82 0.45 -6.51
N LEU A 93 -3.68 0.99 -6.94
CA LEU A 93 -2.87 1.91 -6.12
C LEU A 93 -3.54 3.27 -5.88
N VAL A 94 -4.44 3.72 -6.77
CA VAL A 94 -5.31 4.87 -6.51
C VAL A 94 -6.27 4.56 -5.36
N LEU A 95 -6.94 3.41 -5.41
CA LEU A 95 -7.88 2.99 -4.37
C LEU A 95 -7.18 2.88 -3.01
N THR A 96 -5.95 2.35 -2.96
CA THR A 96 -5.18 2.34 -1.71
C THR A 96 -4.89 3.76 -1.26
N SER A 97 -4.41 4.65 -2.14
CA SER A 97 -4.14 6.05 -1.79
C SER A 97 -5.37 6.79 -1.24
N LEU A 98 -6.54 6.59 -1.84
CA LEU A 98 -7.81 7.13 -1.33
C LEU A 98 -8.16 6.57 0.05
N THR A 99 -7.95 5.27 0.26
CA THR A 99 -8.14 4.62 1.56
C THR A 99 -7.19 5.17 2.63
N ALA A 100 -5.93 5.47 2.28
CA ALA A 100 -4.97 6.12 3.18
C ALA A 100 -5.43 7.52 3.57
N ILE A 101 -5.88 8.31 2.59
CA ILE A 101 -6.36 9.66 2.85
C ILE A 101 -7.57 9.62 3.78
N PHE A 102 -8.54 8.76 3.47
CA PHE A 102 -9.73 8.58 4.29
C PHE A 102 -9.37 8.14 5.72
N GLY A 103 -8.54 7.11 5.87
CA GLY A 103 -8.09 6.63 7.19
C GLY A 103 -7.33 7.71 7.98
N GLY A 104 -6.44 8.47 7.35
CA GLY A 104 -5.72 9.57 7.99
C GLY A 104 -6.65 10.71 8.43
N CYS A 105 -7.65 11.06 7.61
CA CYS A 105 -8.68 12.04 7.99
C CYS A 105 -9.49 11.57 9.19
N LEU A 106 -9.82 10.27 9.27
CA LEU A 106 -10.50 9.70 10.44
C LEU A 106 -9.63 9.75 11.70
N CYS A 107 -8.31 9.60 11.60
CA CYS A 107 -7.40 9.80 12.74
C CYS A 107 -7.43 11.25 13.27
N LEU A 108 -7.47 12.24 12.38
CA LEU A 108 -7.64 13.65 12.78
C LEU A 108 -9.01 13.87 13.44
N LEU A 109 -10.06 13.32 12.84
CA LEU A 109 -11.42 13.45 13.35
C LEU A 109 -11.57 12.79 14.72
N ALA A 110 -11.00 11.60 14.93
CA ALA A 110 -11.04 10.85 16.18
C ALA A 110 -10.57 11.68 17.37
N LYS A 111 -9.50 12.46 17.20
CA LYS A 111 -9.04 13.39 18.22
C LYS A 111 -10.04 14.54 18.44
N ASN A 112 -10.50 15.17 17.36
CA ASN A 112 -11.39 16.33 17.44
C ASN A 112 -12.74 16.02 18.09
N VAL A 113 -13.30 14.84 17.85
CA VAL A 113 -14.56 14.40 18.48
C VAL A 113 -14.33 13.64 19.79
N ALA A 114 -13.09 13.55 20.26
CA ALA A 114 -12.70 12.78 21.45
C ALA A 114 -13.30 11.36 21.44
N SER A 115 -13.00 10.57 20.39
CA SER A 115 -13.47 9.18 20.23
C SER A 115 -12.32 8.20 19.95
N PRO A 116 -11.90 7.43 20.97
CA PRO A 116 -10.97 6.32 20.81
C PRO A 116 -11.51 5.21 19.89
N GLU A 117 -12.82 5.01 19.85
CA GLU A 117 -13.48 4.02 19.00
C GLU A 117 -13.30 4.37 17.52
N LEU A 118 -13.43 5.66 17.17
CA LEU A 118 -13.16 6.14 15.82
C LEU A 118 -11.68 5.98 15.44
N LEU A 119 -10.76 6.11 16.39
CA LEU A 119 -9.34 5.86 16.16
C LEU A 119 -9.10 4.38 15.80
N ILE A 120 -9.74 3.43 16.49
CA ILE A 120 -9.64 1.99 16.16
C ILE A 120 -10.14 1.74 14.73
N CYS A 121 -11.28 2.30 14.35
CA CYS A 121 -11.81 2.21 12.98
C CYS A 121 -10.85 2.81 11.94
N ALA A 122 -10.29 3.98 12.22
CA ALA A 122 -9.31 4.64 11.36
C ALA A 122 -8.06 3.75 11.16
N ARG A 123 -7.56 3.14 12.24
CA ARG A 123 -6.42 2.21 12.21
C ARG A 123 -6.71 0.96 11.38
N PHE A 124 -7.91 0.40 11.49
CA PHE A 124 -8.33 -0.72 10.65
C PHE A 124 -8.32 -0.34 9.16
N ILE A 125 -8.86 0.83 8.80
CA ILE A 125 -8.88 1.33 7.42
C ILE A 125 -7.47 1.58 6.88
N LEU A 126 -6.60 2.19 7.68
CA LEU A 126 -5.18 2.34 7.34
C LEU A 126 -4.49 0.97 7.16
N GLY A 127 -4.87 -0.02 7.96
CA GLY A 127 -4.47 -1.41 7.78
C GLY A 127 -4.88 -1.97 6.42
N LEU A 128 -6.14 -1.78 6.00
CA LEU A 128 -6.61 -2.21 4.67
C LEU A 128 -5.76 -1.62 3.54
N ASN A 129 -5.37 -0.34 3.64
CA ASN A 129 -4.43 0.27 2.71
C ASN A 129 -3.10 -0.50 2.70
N VAL A 130 -2.43 -0.62 3.86
CA VAL A 130 -1.07 -1.18 3.93
C VAL A 130 -1.06 -2.63 3.45
N GLY A 131 -2.06 -3.41 3.84
CA GLY A 131 -2.25 -4.78 3.38
C GLY A 131 -2.38 -4.89 1.86
N ALA A 132 -3.20 -4.04 1.23
CA ALA A 132 -3.35 -4.03 -0.22
C ALA A 132 -2.07 -3.52 -0.93
N CYS A 133 -1.40 -2.51 -0.37
CA CYS A 133 -0.12 -2.00 -0.88
C CYS A 133 0.99 -3.05 -0.86
N CYS A 134 1.00 -3.92 0.17
CA CYS A 134 1.97 -5.02 0.31
C CYS A 134 1.99 -5.95 -0.90
N GLY A 135 0.84 -6.22 -1.52
CA GLY A 135 0.77 -7.02 -2.73
C GLY A 135 0.81 -6.19 -4.02
N LEU A 136 0.07 -5.07 -4.08
CA LEU A 136 -0.10 -4.28 -5.32
C LEU A 136 1.20 -3.59 -5.75
N ALA A 137 1.96 -3.01 -4.82
CA ALA A 137 3.17 -2.27 -5.14
C ALA A 137 4.27 -3.15 -5.79
N PRO A 138 4.69 -4.29 -5.18
CA PRO A 138 5.69 -5.15 -5.80
C PRO A 138 5.16 -5.83 -7.08
N LEU A 139 3.88 -6.18 -7.14
CA LEU A 139 3.27 -6.71 -8.36
C LEU A 139 3.36 -5.69 -9.50
N TYR A 140 3.01 -4.44 -9.23
CA TYR A 140 3.05 -3.42 -10.26
C TYR A 140 4.48 -3.10 -10.69
N LEU A 141 5.42 -2.97 -9.75
CA LEU A 141 6.83 -2.75 -10.05
C LEU A 141 7.42 -3.87 -10.91
N THR A 142 7.14 -5.13 -10.59
CA THR A 142 7.64 -6.27 -11.38
C THR A 142 7.07 -6.30 -12.80
N GLU A 143 5.84 -5.83 -12.99
CA GLU A 143 5.18 -5.79 -14.31
C GLU A 143 5.63 -4.63 -15.21
N ILE A 144 6.02 -3.49 -14.63
CA ILE A 144 6.52 -2.34 -15.39
C ILE A 144 8.04 -2.35 -15.58
N SER A 145 8.77 -3.11 -14.76
CA SER A 145 10.22 -3.21 -14.81
C SER A 145 10.70 -4.21 -15.86
N PRO A 146 11.64 -3.82 -16.74
CA PRO A 146 12.34 -4.77 -17.60
C PRO A 146 13.06 -5.81 -16.75
N VAL A 147 13.24 -7.02 -17.28
CA VAL A 147 13.78 -8.19 -16.55
C VAL A 147 15.08 -7.85 -15.80
N LYS A 148 15.98 -7.07 -16.43
CA LYS A 148 17.26 -6.65 -15.85
C LYS A 148 17.13 -5.76 -14.60
N TYR A 149 16.05 -4.98 -14.47
CA TYR A 149 15.87 -3.99 -13.38
C TYR A 149 14.81 -4.39 -12.35
N ARG A 150 14.13 -5.54 -12.51
CA ARG A 150 13.14 -6.01 -11.55
C ARG A 150 13.69 -6.12 -10.14
N GLY A 151 14.92 -6.61 -9.99
CA GLY A 151 15.61 -6.68 -8.69
C GLY A 151 15.78 -5.30 -8.06
N ALA A 152 16.30 -4.32 -8.82
CA ALA A 152 16.48 -2.96 -8.34
C ALA A 152 15.15 -2.26 -7.96
N ALA A 153 14.08 -2.49 -8.73
CA ALA A 153 12.74 -1.97 -8.40
C ALA A 153 12.20 -2.59 -7.10
N GLY A 154 12.40 -3.90 -6.89
CA GLY A 154 12.09 -4.57 -5.63
C GLY A 154 12.90 -4.00 -4.46
N THR A 155 14.18 -3.73 -4.65
CA THR A 155 15.02 -3.07 -3.63
C THR A 155 14.53 -1.66 -3.33
N ALA A 156 14.12 -0.87 -4.34
CA ALA A 156 13.56 0.46 -4.13
C ALA A 156 12.27 0.42 -3.30
N HIS A 157 11.42 -0.59 -3.52
CA HIS A 157 10.23 -0.84 -2.71
C HIS A 157 10.59 -1.12 -1.24
N MET A 158 11.51 -2.04 -0.99
CA MET A 158 11.97 -2.37 0.37
C MET A 158 12.64 -1.18 1.07
N LEU A 159 13.47 -0.43 0.35
CA LEU A 159 14.10 0.78 0.88
C LEU A 159 13.06 1.82 1.28
N ALA A 160 12.01 2.01 0.48
CA ALA A 160 10.95 2.96 0.80
C ALA A 160 10.08 2.52 2.00
N ILE A 161 9.86 1.22 2.18
CA ILE A 161 9.25 0.68 3.41
C ILE A 161 10.12 1.05 4.61
N ALA A 162 11.43 0.74 4.55
CA ALA A 162 12.35 1.04 5.65
C ALA A 162 12.43 2.54 5.97
N LEU A 163 12.42 3.41 4.94
CA LEU A 163 12.36 4.86 5.13
C LEU A 163 11.04 5.33 5.74
N GLY A 164 9.91 4.72 5.36
CA GLY A 164 8.61 4.98 5.97
C GLY A 164 8.60 4.63 7.46
N ASP A 165 9.09 3.44 7.81
CA ASP A 165 9.20 2.97 9.20
C ASP A 165 10.13 3.87 10.03
N LEU A 166 11.30 4.21 9.50
CA LEU A 166 12.23 5.12 10.15
C LEU A 166 11.60 6.50 10.37
N SER A 167 10.95 7.06 9.35
CA SER A 167 10.27 8.35 9.43
C SER A 167 9.15 8.31 10.47
N SER A 168 8.48 7.17 10.61
CA SER A 168 7.45 6.97 11.63
C SER A 168 7.98 7.06 13.04
N MET A 169 9.12 6.44 13.31
CA MET A 169 9.75 6.54 14.62
C MET A 169 10.19 7.97 14.90
N VAL A 170 10.79 8.65 13.90
CA VAL A 170 11.24 10.04 14.03
C VAL A 170 10.07 11.00 14.26
N LEU A 171 9.04 10.98 13.41
CA LEU A 171 7.92 11.90 13.52
C LEU A 171 7.11 11.72 14.82
N GLY A 172 7.05 10.49 15.34
CA GLY A 172 6.38 10.21 16.61
C GLY A 172 7.18 10.60 17.85
N LEU A 173 8.39 11.17 17.72
CA LEU A 173 9.15 11.67 18.86
C LEU A 173 8.44 12.87 19.54
N PRO A 174 8.56 13.02 20.87
CA PRO A 174 8.00 14.17 21.60
C PRO A 174 8.51 15.53 21.15
N GLN A 175 9.72 15.59 20.57
CA GLN A 175 10.30 16.82 20.01
C GLN A 175 9.66 17.23 18.68
N LEU A 176 8.87 16.35 18.05
CA LEU A 176 8.20 16.58 16.77
C LEU A 176 6.68 16.48 16.95
N LEU A 177 6.04 15.45 16.36
CA LEU A 177 4.59 15.30 16.38
C LEU A 177 4.09 14.43 17.53
N GLY A 178 4.98 13.80 18.30
CA GLY A 178 4.67 12.97 19.47
C GLY A 178 4.23 13.76 20.70
N THR A 179 3.52 14.88 20.53
CA THR A 179 3.03 15.72 21.62
C THR A 179 1.52 15.57 21.80
N PRO A 180 0.97 15.87 23.00
CA PRO A 180 -0.48 15.81 23.25
C PRO A 180 -1.31 16.62 22.25
N SER A 181 -0.77 17.71 21.70
CA SER A 181 -1.45 18.55 20.71
C SER A 181 -1.29 18.06 19.26
N LEU A 182 -0.18 17.39 18.90
CA LEU A 182 0.12 17.07 17.50
C LEU A 182 0.03 15.58 17.11
N TRP A 183 -0.14 14.66 18.06
CA TRP A 183 -0.09 13.22 17.76
C TRP A 183 -1.01 12.78 16.62
N SER A 184 -2.22 13.36 16.51
CA SER A 184 -3.17 13.01 15.44
C SER A 184 -2.65 13.35 14.05
N PHE A 185 -1.83 14.40 13.92
CA PHE A 185 -1.16 14.73 12.66
C PHE A 185 -0.08 13.69 12.31
N ALA A 186 0.59 13.12 13.32
CA ALA A 186 1.53 12.03 13.12
C ALA A 186 0.82 10.79 12.53
N PHE A 187 -0.35 10.44 13.04
CA PHE A 187 -1.18 9.35 12.49
C PHE A 187 -1.80 9.69 11.13
N ALA A 188 -2.00 10.98 10.83
CA ALA A 188 -2.53 11.45 9.54
C ALA A 188 -1.45 11.69 8.48
N TRP A 189 -0.16 11.58 8.84
CA TRP A 189 0.97 11.70 7.92
C TRP A 189 0.84 10.88 6.63
N PRO A 190 0.29 9.64 6.62
CA PRO A 190 0.00 8.85 5.42
C PRO A 190 -0.74 9.59 4.28
N ILE A 191 -1.50 10.64 4.59
CA ILE A 191 -2.16 11.51 3.62
C ILE A 191 -1.14 12.14 2.65
N VAL A 192 0.00 12.59 3.15
CA VAL A 192 1.01 13.33 2.37
C VAL A 192 1.59 12.48 1.22
N PRO A 193 2.18 11.28 1.47
CA PRO A 193 2.67 10.42 0.39
C PRO A 193 1.54 9.94 -0.54
N ALA A 194 0.31 9.73 -0.02
CA ALA A 194 -0.83 9.36 -0.84
C ALA A 194 -1.22 10.48 -1.84
N LEU A 195 -1.24 11.74 -1.40
CA LEU A 195 -1.49 12.88 -2.28
C LEU A 195 -0.39 13.06 -3.32
N ILE A 196 0.89 12.92 -2.92
CA ILE A 196 2.02 12.96 -3.85
C ILE A 196 1.85 11.89 -4.93
N PHE A 197 1.45 10.67 -4.55
CA PHE A 197 1.19 9.61 -5.51
C PHE A 197 0.06 9.95 -6.49
N LEU A 198 -1.05 10.47 -5.99
CA LEU A 198 -2.20 10.87 -6.82
C LEU A 198 -1.81 11.98 -7.81
N ILE A 199 -0.95 12.91 -7.42
CA ILE A 199 -0.42 13.96 -8.31
C ILE A 199 0.52 13.37 -9.37
N CYS A 200 1.34 12.39 -9.01
CA CYS A 200 2.23 11.71 -9.96
C CYS A 200 1.50 10.73 -10.90
N LEU A 201 0.31 10.28 -10.53
CA LEU A 201 -0.47 9.26 -11.23
C LEU A 201 -0.67 9.50 -12.73
N PRO A 202 -0.94 10.72 -13.25
CA PRO A 202 -1.13 10.97 -14.68
C PRO A 202 0.08 10.57 -15.52
N PHE A 203 1.28 10.58 -14.93
CA PHE A 203 2.54 10.27 -15.60
C PHE A 203 2.91 8.78 -15.53
N VAL A 204 2.24 8.02 -14.66
CA VAL A 204 2.51 6.61 -14.38
C VAL A 204 1.60 5.74 -15.27
N PRO A 205 2.16 4.92 -16.20
CA PRO A 205 1.36 4.17 -17.16
C PRO A 205 0.82 2.86 -16.58
N GLU A 206 -0.39 2.44 -16.95
CA GLU A 206 -0.94 1.15 -16.48
C GLU A 206 -0.05 -0.03 -16.89
N SER A 207 -0.06 -1.11 -16.11
CA SER A 207 0.76 -2.30 -16.35
C SER A 207 0.56 -2.85 -17.78
N PRO A 208 1.63 -2.95 -18.60
CA PRO A 208 1.54 -3.58 -19.93
C PRO A 208 1.03 -5.02 -19.86
N ARG A 209 1.49 -5.77 -18.83
CA ARG A 209 1.06 -7.14 -18.58
C ARG A 209 -0.44 -7.20 -18.28
N TYR A 210 -0.95 -6.30 -17.44
CA TYR A 210 -2.39 -6.24 -17.17
C TYR A 210 -3.21 -5.94 -18.44
N LEU A 211 -2.78 -4.96 -19.23
CA LEU A 211 -3.48 -4.56 -20.46
C LEU A 211 -3.56 -5.71 -21.47
N LEU A 212 -2.49 -6.50 -21.61
CA LEU A 212 -2.50 -7.63 -22.52
C LEU A 212 -3.27 -8.84 -21.96
N PHE A 213 -2.97 -9.27 -20.73
CA PHE A 213 -3.50 -10.53 -20.19
C PHE A 213 -4.95 -10.42 -19.70
N ALA A 214 -5.34 -9.29 -19.11
CA ALA A 214 -6.67 -9.11 -18.52
C ALA A 214 -7.63 -8.35 -19.44
N LYS A 215 -7.12 -7.46 -20.30
CA LYS A 215 -7.95 -6.64 -21.21
C LYS A 215 -7.83 -7.01 -22.69
N ASN A 216 -6.87 -7.86 -23.07
CA ASN A 216 -6.58 -8.19 -24.46
C ASN A 216 -6.36 -6.95 -25.36
N ASP A 217 -5.81 -5.88 -24.78
CA ASP A 217 -5.63 -4.57 -25.43
C ASP A 217 -4.16 -4.37 -25.81
N LEU A 218 -3.80 -4.89 -26.99
CA LEU A 218 -2.45 -4.78 -27.54
C LEU A 218 -2.03 -3.32 -27.83
N PRO A 219 -2.89 -2.45 -28.41
CA PRO A 219 -2.53 -1.05 -28.63
C PRO A 219 -2.14 -0.30 -27.35
N ARG A 220 -2.93 -0.43 -26.27
CA ARG A 220 -2.59 0.22 -24.99
C ARG A 220 -1.39 -0.42 -24.32
N CYS A 221 -1.22 -1.74 -24.44
CA CYS A 221 -0.02 -2.43 -23.96
C CYS A 221 1.25 -1.85 -24.59
N ARG A 222 1.27 -1.69 -25.92
CA ARG A 222 2.37 -1.06 -26.66
C ARG A 222 2.61 0.37 -26.19
N GLN A 223 1.56 1.19 -26.08
CA GLN A 223 1.67 2.57 -25.59
C GLN A 223 2.24 2.66 -24.16
N SER A 224 1.94 1.68 -23.31
CA SER A 224 2.52 1.60 -21.97
C SER A 224 4.00 1.26 -22.02
N LEU A 225 4.41 0.27 -22.83
CA LEU A 225 5.82 -0.08 -23.02
C LEU A 225 6.64 1.07 -23.62
N GLU A 226 6.12 1.81 -24.59
CA GLU A 226 6.77 3.01 -25.15
C GLU A 226 7.09 4.07 -24.08
N LYS A 227 6.33 4.10 -22.99
CA LYS A 227 6.60 4.97 -21.85
C LYS A 227 7.65 4.39 -20.91
N LEU A 228 7.85 3.08 -20.85
CA LEU A 228 8.69 2.40 -19.86
C LEU A 228 10.10 2.09 -20.38
N VAL A 229 10.22 1.67 -21.64
CA VAL A 229 11.49 1.25 -22.27
C VAL A 229 11.89 2.16 -23.43
N HIS A 230 13.16 2.08 -23.83
CA HIS A 230 13.63 2.79 -25.03
C HIS A 230 12.94 2.28 -26.29
N LYS A 231 12.71 3.18 -27.26
CA LYS A 231 11.96 2.91 -28.50
C LYS A 231 12.46 1.66 -29.24
N ASP A 232 13.78 1.47 -29.29
CA ASP A 232 14.42 0.36 -30.01
C ASP A 232 14.10 -1.03 -29.39
N LEU A 233 13.68 -1.05 -28.11
CA LEU A 233 13.36 -2.27 -27.38
C LEU A 233 11.85 -2.54 -27.29
N VAL A 234 11.00 -1.60 -27.69
CA VAL A 234 9.54 -1.71 -27.54
C VAL A 234 9.00 -2.93 -28.27
N GLU A 235 9.34 -3.11 -29.55
CA GLU A 235 8.83 -4.24 -30.34
C GLU A 235 9.31 -5.59 -29.77
N GLN A 236 10.55 -5.63 -29.25
CA GLN A 236 11.09 -6.82 -28.61
C GLN A 236 10.32 -7.18 -27.34
N GLU A 237 10.02 -6.21 -26.48
CA GLU A 237 9.26 -6.41 -25.24
C GLU A 237 7.79 -6.76 -25.54
N VAL A 238 7.17 -6.15 -26.54
CA VAL A 238 5.81 -6.50 -27.00
C VAL A 238 5.78 -7.96 -27.47
N ALA A 239 6.72 -8.37 -28.33
CA ALA A 239 6.81 -9.74 -28.82
C ALA A 239 7.04 -10.75 -27.68
N ALA A 240 7.87 -10.39 -26.69
CA ALA A 240 8.11 -11.21 -25.51
C ALA A 240 6.83 -11.40 -24.69
N LEU A 241 6.05 -10.34 -24.45
CA LEU A 241 4.77 -10.41 -23.73
C LEU A 241 3.71 -11.21 -24.49
N ILE A 242 3.63 -11.08 -25.82
CA ILE A 242 2.70 -11.90 -26.64
C ILE A 242 3.07 -13.38 -26.54
N LYS A 243 4.36 -13.71 -26.60
CA LYS A 243 4.85 -15.09 -26.43
C LYS A 243 4.55 -15.63 -25.04
N GLU A 244 4.61 -14.80 -24.01
CA GLU A 244 4.23 -15.17 -22.64
C GLU A 244 2.72 -15.40 -22.54
N ALA A 245 1.90 -14.53 -23.15
CA ALA A 245 0.45 -14.65 -23.16
C ALA A 245 -0.02 -15.91 -23.91
N SER A 246 0.57 -16.23 -25.06
CA SER A 246 0.22 -17.43 -25.82
C SER A 246 0.57 -18.72 -25.08
N ARG A 247 1.72 -18.77 -24.39
CA ARG A 247 2.10 -19.88 -23.51
C ARG A 247 1.13 -20.04 -22.34
N ALA A 248 0.77 -18.94 -21.68
CA ALA A 248 -0.19 -18.97 -20.58
C ALA A 248 -1.58 -19.43 -21.05
N HIS A 249 -1.99 -19.04 -22.26
CA HIS A 249 -3.26 -19.49 -22.84
C HIS A 249 -3.24 -20.98 -23.20
N HIS A 250 -2.13 -21.48 -23.77
CA HIS A 250 -1.95 -22.92 -24.02
C HIS A 250 -2.00 -23.74 -22.73
N GLN A 251 -1.34 -23.27 -21.67
CA GLN A 251 -1.39 -23.92 -20.35
C GLN A 251 -2.79 -23.91 -19.74
N ARG A 252 -3.52 -22.78 -19.85
CA ARG A 252 -4.92 -22.69 -19.40
C ARG A 252 -5.86 -23.60 -20.20
N SER A 253 -5.65 -23.71 -21.51
CA SER A 253 -6.43 -24.60 -22.37
C SER A 253 -6.16 -26.09 -22.10
N GLN A 254 -5.00 -26.43 -21.54
CA GLN A 254 -4.65 -27.78 -21.11
C GLN A 254 -5.02 -28.08 -19.65
N SER A 255 -5.31 -27.05 -18.83
CA SER A 255 -5.73 -27.21 -17.43
C SER A 255 -7.24 -27.02 -17.28
N ASP A 256 -7.96 -28.06 -16.85
CA ASP A 256 -9.43 -28.05 -16.74
C ASP A 256 -10.01 -27.03 -15.74
N GLN A 257 -9.20 -26.38 -14.89
CA GLN A 257 -9.66 -25.39 -13.92
C GLN A 257 -8.73 -24.17 -13.80
N PRO A 258 -9.28 -22.94 -13.65
CA PRO A 258 -8.49 -21.77 -13.34
C PRO A 258 -7.85 -21.92 -11.94
N VAL A 259 -6.54 -21.69 -11.86
CA VAL A 259 -5.78 -21.79 -10.59
C VAL A 259 -6.36 -20.83 -9.56
N ARG A 260 -6.96 -21.38 -8.51
CA ARG A 260 -7.47 -20.65 -7.35
C ARG A 260 -6.36 -20.54 -6.30
N SER A 261 -6.49 -19.57 -5.39
CA SER A 261 -5.51 -19.38 -4.31
C SER A 261 -5.36 -20.62 -3.41
N ILE A 262 -6.38 -21.50 -3.36
CA ILE A 262 -6.32 -22.76 -2.61
C ILE A 262 -5.47 -23.84 -3.31
N ASP A 263 -5.28 -23.72 -4.62
CA ASP A 263 -4.55 -24.71 -5.42
C ASP A 263 -3.03 -24.64 -5.18
N LEU A 264 -2.53 -23.51 -4.70
CA LEU A 264 -1.18 -23.35 -4.14
C LEU A 264 -0.90 -24.37 -3.02
N PHE A 265 -1.91 -24.65 -2.19
CA PHE A 265 -1.78 -25.64 -1.11
C PHE A 265 -2.00 -27.08 -1.60
N ARG A 266 -2.54 -27.29 -2.80
CA ARG A 266 -2.80 -28.62 -3.36
C ARG A 266 -1.67 -29.11 -4.27
N HIS A 267 -1.07 -28.23 -5.06
CA HIS A 267 -0.07 -28.59 -6.05
C HIS A 267 1.34 -28.19 -5.63
N ARG A 268 2.21 -29.18 -5.48
CA ARG A 268 3.60 -29.01 -5.03
C ARG A 268 4.49 -28.24 -6.00
N TRP A 269 4.09 -28.13 -7.28
CA TRP A 269 4.81 -27.39 -8.33
C TRP A 269 4.43 -25.90 -8.42
N LEU A 270 3.37 -25.48 -7.71
CA LEU A 270 2.98 -24.07 -7.56
C LEU A 270 3.65 -23.39 -6.35
N ARG A 271 4.38 -24.16 -5.53
CA ARG A 271 5.10 -23.68 -4.35
C ARG A 271 6.58 -23.49 -4.64
#